data_AF-A0A6I3LK16-F1
#
_entry.id   AF-A0A6I3LK16-F1
#
_cell.length_a   1.000
_cell.length_b   1.000
_cell.length_c   1.000
_cell.angle_alpha   90.00
_cell.angle_beta   90.00
_cell.angle_gamma   90.00
#
_symmetry.space_group_name_H-M   'P 1'
#
loop_
_entity.id
_entity.type
_entity.pdbx_description
1 polymer ?
#
loop_
_entity_poly.entity_id
_entity_poly.type
_entity_poly.pdbx_seq_one_letter_code
_entity_poly.pdbx_strand_id
1 'polypeptide(L)' 'LRSTGRADLAEAADAIKNVLRADEEVYANPEKYYDQVIEINLSELEPHLNGPFSPDIATPISKMKEEAEKNGWPTKVEVG' A
#
# COMPACT_ATOMS: atom_id res chain seq x y z
N LEU A 1 10.80 8.09 -13.24
CA LEU A 1 10.74 8.85 -14.50
C LEU A 1 12.03 8.75 -15.31
N ARG A 2 13.19 9.05 -14.73
CA ARG A 2 14.50 8.93 -15.39
C ARG A 2 14.79 7.52 -15.94
N SER A 3 14.59 6.45 -15.16
CA SER A 3 14.79 5.05 -15.58
C SER A 3 13.90 4.58 -16.73
N THR A 4 12.81 5.31 -16.99
CA THR A 4 11.85 5.03 -18.06
C THR A 4 11.99 6.02 -19.23
N GLY A 5 13.13 6.68 -19.37
CA GLY A 5 13.43 7.60 -20.49
C GLY A 5 12.76 8.97 -20.42
N ARG A 6 12.19 9.36 -19.27
CA ARG A 6 11.46 10.64 -19.07
C ARG A 6 12.22 11.55 -18.10
N ALA A 7 13.48 11.83 -18.40
CA ALA A 7 14.37 12.56 -17.49
C ALA A 7 14.04 14.05 -17.44
N ASP A 8 13.76 14.66 -18.59
CA ASP A 8 13.29 16.03 -18.77
C ASP A 8 12.05 16.35 -17.91
N LEU A 9 11.06 15.45 -17.91
CA LEU A 9 9.86 15.60 -17.09
C LEU A 9 10.17 15.51 -15.59
N ALA A 10 11.12 14.65 -15.20
CA ALA A 10 11.53 14.54 -13.80
C ALA A 10 12.17 15.85 -13.31
N GLU A 11 13.01 16.46 -14.13
CA GLU A 11 13.67 17.73 -13.82
C GLU A 11 12.65 18.89 -13.74
N ALA A 12 11.70 18.94 -14.66
CA ALA A 12 10.62 19.92 -14.61
C ALA A 12 9.77 19.78 -13.35
N ALA A 13 9.41 18.55 -12.96
CA ALA A 13 8.66 18.28 -11.74
C ALA A 13 9.46 18.63 -10.48
N ASP A 14 10.75 18.32 -10.43
CA ASP A 14 11.65 18.66 -9.31
C ASP A 14 11.71 20.18 -9.09
N ALA A 15 11.69 20.97 -10.18
CA ALA A 15 11.70 22.44 -10.11
C ALA A 15 10.42 23.03 -9.49
N ILE A 16 9.27 22.35 -9.60
CA ILE A 16 7.97 22.81 -9.06
C ILE A 16 7.46 21.95 -7.91
N LYS A 17 8.32 21.12 -7.29
CA LYS A 17 7.93 20.13 -6.27
C LYS A 17 7.06 20.66 -5.13
N ASN A 18 7.17 21.95 -4.81
CA ASN A 18 6.44 22.58 -3.71
C ASN A 18 4.93 22.64 -3.95
N VAL A 19 4.47 22.71 -5.21
CA VAL A 19 3.04 22.72 -5.56
C VAL A 19 2.50 21.32 -5.92
N LEU A 20 3.38 20.31 -5.95
CA LEU A 20 3.06 18.91 -6.25
C LEU A 20 2.99 18.04 -4.98
N ARG A 21 3.03 18.68 -3.81
CA ARG A 21 2.91 18.04 -2.49
C ARG A 21 1.91 18.83 -1.64
N ALA A 22 1.41 18.21 -0.57
CA ALA A 22 0.58 18.92 0.39
C ALA A 22 1.41 19.99 1.14
N ASP A 23 0.74 21.00 1.67
CA ASP A 23 1.39 22.01 2.51
C ASP A 23 1.88 21.41 3.84
N GLU A 24 2.89 22.01 4.46
CA GLU A 24 3.48 21.51 5.72
C GLU A 24 2.45 21.42 6.85
N GLU A 25 1.45 22.31 6.87
CA GLU A 25 0.38 22.30 7.86
C GLU A 25 -0.51 21.05 7.76
N VAL A 26 -0.71 20.52 6.55
CA VAL A 26 -1.49 19.29 6.31
C VAL A 26 -0.76 18.08 6.90
N TYR A 27 0.57 18.03 6.83
CA TYR A 27 1.35 16.97 7.48
C TYR A 27 1.38 17.13 9.00
N ALA A 28 1.43 18.36 9.50
CA ALA A 28 1.44 18.63 10.94
C ALA A 28 0.07 18.35 11.61
N ASN A 29 -1.04 18.55 10.88
CA ASN A 29 -2.40 18.40 11.41
C ASN A 29 -3.35 17.76 10.37
N PRO A 30 -3.13 16.51 9.95
CA PRO A 30 -3.87 15.89 8.85
C PRO A 30 -5.38 15.80 9.10
N GLU A 31 -5.81 15.59 10.35
CA GLU A 31 -7.23 15.49 10.75
C GLU A 31 -8.06 16.75 10.47
N LYS A 32 -7.41 17.91 10.28
CA LYS A 32 -8.11 19.15 9.91
C LYS A 32 -8.49 19.20 8.42
N TYR A 33 -7.83 18.39 7.60
CA TYR A 33 -7.89 18.48 6.13
C TYR A 33 -8.40 17.19 5.46
N TYR A 34 -8.30 16.05 6.13
CA TYR A 34 -8.84 14.78 5.65
C TYR A 34 -10.01 14.33 6.52
N ASP A 35 -11.08 13.83 5.91
CA ASP A 35 -12.23 13.27 6.62
C ASP A 35 -11.86 12.03 7.46
N GLN A 36 -10.83 11.31 7.03
CA GLN A 36 -10.30 10.12 7.70
C GLN A 36 -8.78 10.05 7.51
N VAL A 37 -8.06 9.76 8.59
CA VAL A 37 -6.61 9.54 8.59
C VAL A 37 -6.34 8.09 8.97
N ILE A 38 -5.52 7.39 8.17
CA ILE A 38 -5.10 6.00 8.42
C ILE A 38 -3.57 6.00 8.45
N GLU A 39 -2.99 5.51 9.55
CA GLU A 39 -1.55 5.37 9.71
C GLU A 39 -1.12 3.93 9.43
N ILE A 40 -0.08 3.76 8.61
CA ILE A 40 0.49 2.44 8.27
C ILE A 40 1.99 2.49 8.56
N ASN A 41 2.45 1.66 9.50
CA ASN A 41 3.87 1.52 9.80
C ASN A 41 4.52 0.49 8.85
N LEU A 42 5.30 0.98 7.88
CA LEU A 42 5.97 0.12 6.89
C LEU A 42 7.09 -0.75 7.47
N SER A 43 7.62 -0.42 8.65
CA SER A 43 8.68 -1.20 9.30
C SER A 43 8.15 -2.47 9.97
N GLU A 44 6.88 -2.44 10.38
CA GLU A 44 6.18 -3.57 11.01
C GLU A 44 5.34 -4.36 10.00
N LEU A 45 5.12 -3.81 8.81
CA LEU A 45 4.34 -4.44 7.76
C LEU A 45 5.05 -5.69 7.22
N GLU A 46 4.37 -6.84 7.31
CA GLU A 46 4.82 -8.09 6.70
C GLU A 46 4.11 -8.36 5.36
N PRO A 47 4.60 -9.31 4.54
CA PRO A 47 3.88 -9.75 3.34
C PRO A 47 2.49 -10.29 3.67
N HIS A 48 1.50 -9.95 2.83
CA HIS A 48 0.11 -10.41 2.97
C HIS A 48 -0.34 -11.14 1.70
N LEU A 49 -1.30 -12.04 1.86
CA LEU A 49 -2.08 -12.64 0.78
C LEU A 49 -3.55 -12.28 0.98
N ASN A 50 -4.16 -11.70 -0.06
CA ASN A 50 -5.56 -11.31 -0.03
C ASN A 50 -6.43 -12.32 -0.78
N GLY A 51 -7.59 -12.68 -0.21
CA GLY A 51 -8.51 -13.64 -0.81
C GLY A 51 -9.04 -14.68 0.19
N PRO A 52 -9.59 -15.82 -0.26
CA PRO A 52 -9.66 -16.27 -1.67
C PRO A 52 -10.82 -15.68 -2.51
N PHE A 53 -11.88 -15.12 -1.90
CA PHE A 53 -13.08 -14.65 -2.63
C PHE A 53 -13.39 -13.16 -2.45
N SER A 54 -12.57 -12.43 -1.71
CA SER A 54 -12.66 -10.98 -1.57
C SER A 54 -11.26 -10.37 -1.47
N PRO A 55 -10.98 -9.26 -2.18
CA PRO A 55 -9.69 -8.56 -2.07
C PRO A 55 -9.46 -7.93 -0.70
N ASP A 56 -10.49 -7.80 0.13
CA ASP A 56 -10.42 -7.15 1.44
C ASP A 56 -10.03 -8.12 2.57
N ILE A 57 -10.02 -9.44 2.31
CA ILE A 57 -9.59 -10.43 3.29
C ILE A 57 -8.06 -10.49 3.27
N ALA A 58 -7.42 -9.61 4.02
CA ALA A 58 -5.96 -9.55 4.12
C ALA A 58 -5.44 -10.52 5.19
N THR A 59 -4.71 -11.55 4.77
CA THR A 59 -4.09 -12.53 5.68
C THR A 59 -2.57 -12.36 5.68
N PRO A 60 -1.93 -12.09 6.83
CA PRO A 60 -0.47 -12.09 6.90
C PRO A 60 0.08 -13.47 6.56
N ILE A 61 1.17 -13.53 5.78
CA ILE A 61 1.74 -14.81 5.33
C ILE A 61 2.12 -15.71 6.51
N SER A 62 2.60 -15.13 7.61
CA SER A 62 2.92 -15.84 8.85
C SER A 62 1.74 -16.64 9.44
N LYS A 63 0.49 -16.21 9.19
CA LYS A 63 -0.75 -16.83 9.69
C LYS A 63 -1.53 -17.61 8.64
N MET A 64 -1.10 -17.57 7.38
CA MET A 64 -1.85 -18.13 6.25
C MET A 64 -2.15 -19.62 6.42
N LYS A 65 -1.21 -20.40 6.97
CA LYS A 65 -1.42 -21.84 7.20
C LYS A 65 -2.58 -22.10 8.18
N GLU A 66 -2.58 -21.39 9.30
CA GLU A 66 -3.60 -21.53 10.34
C GLU A 66 -4.97 -21.10 9.83
N GLU A 67 -5.04 -19.94 9.16
CA GLU A 67 -6.30 -19.44 8.61
C GLU A 67 -6.82 -20.32 7.46
N ALA A 68 -5.95 -20.87 6.62
CA ALA A 68 -6.38 -21.81 5.57
C ALA A 68 -6.98 -23.08 6.16
N GLU A 69 -6.36 -23.67 7.18
CA GLU A 69 -6.88 -24.87 7.87
C GLU A 69 -8.21 -24.57 8.57
N LYS A 70 -8.30 -23.45 9.30
CA LYS A 70 -9.48 -23.02 10.05
C LYS A 70 -10.68 -22.73 9.15
N ASN A 71 -10.46 -22.11 8.00
CA ASN A 71 -11.52 -21.74 7.05
C ASN A 71 -11.75 -22.78 5.95
N GLY A 72 -11.02 -23.91 5.97
CA GLY A 72 -11.14 -24.97 4.96
C GLY A 72 -10.74 -24.53 3.55
N TRP A 73 -9.81 -23.59 3.43
CA TRP A 73 -9.36 -23.09 2.14
C TRP A 73 -8.46 -24.13 1.43
N PRO A 74 -8.55 -24.25 0.09
CA PRO A 74 -7.68 -25.14 -0.65
C PRO A 74 -6.22 -24.69 -0.50
N THR A 75 -5.38 -25.60 0.00
CA THR A 75 -3.94 -25.33 0.23
C THR A 75 -3.07 -25.70 -0.96
N LYS A 76 -3.60 -26.49 -1.90
CA LYS A 76 -2.93 -26.80 -3.15
C LYS A 76 -3.09 -25.61 -4.10
N VAL A 77 -1.98 -24.97 -4.44
CA VAL A 77 -1.95 -23.94 -5.45
C VAL A 77 -2.03 -24.59 -6.82
N GLU A 78 -3.10 -24.32 -7.56
CA GLU A 78 -3.31 -24.76 -8.93
C GLU A 78 -3.63 -23.56 -9.81
N VAL A 79 -3.17 -23.61 -11.05
CA VAL A 79 -3.52 -22.64 -12.09
C VAL A 79 -4.05 -23.42 -13.29
N GLY A 80 -5.10 -22.89 -13.92
CA GLY A 80 -5.68 -23.45 -15.14
C GLY A 80 -4.89 -23.10 -16.39
#